data_AF-A0A0B2Q0X9-F1
#
_entry.id   AF-A0A0B2Q0X9-F1
#
_cell.length_a   1.000
_cell.length_b   1.000
_cell.length_c   1.000
_cell.angle_alpha   90.00
_cell.angle_beta   90.00
_cell.angle_gamma   90.00
#
_symmetry.space_group_name_H-M   'P 1'
#
loop_
_entity.id
_entity.type
_entity.pdbx_description
1 polymer ?
#
loop_
_entity_poly.entity_id
_entity_poly.type
_entity_poly.pdbx_seq_one_letter_code
_entity_poly.pdbx_strand_id
1 'polypeptide(L)'
;KVVDVDLSLLEAIEKSQSAVEALDLRALKKHVLSFERRLKENIEARLKYPNQPDRFADSEVELHEELQKLKVLASAPEFYPDLVSLNVVPSIVDLLNHDNTDIAIDVVQLLQDLTNEDVLDDNDDSARVLVDALVENSALELLVQNLHRLNDSDPDKNAAVYGTLATVDNMLRRFLAIFHG
;
A
#
# COMPACT_ATOMS: atom_id res chain seq x y z
N LYS A 1 -35.17 5.17 27.10
CA LYS A 1 -35.58 4.53 25.82
C LYS A 1 -34.35 3.82 25.31
N VAL A 2 -34.36 2.50 25.33
CA VAL A 2 -33.27 1.67 24.78
C VAL A 2 -33.25 1.93 23.28
N VAL A 3 -32.07 2.27 22.73
CA VAL A 3 -31.88 2.40 21.29
C VAL A 3 -32.03 0.99 20.73
N ASP A 4 -33.09 0.77 19.97
CA ASP A 4 -33.33 -0.50 19.28
C ASP A 4 -32.27 -0.58 18.18
N VAL A 5 -31.16 -1.25 18.48
CA VAL A 5 -30.08 -1.46 17.53
C VAL A 5 -30.63 -2.42 16.49
N ASP A 6 -30.80 -1.93 15.27
CA ASP A 6 -31.37 -2.69 14.16
C ASP A 6 -30.45 -3.87 13.83
N LEU A 7 -30.81 -5.02 14.39
CA LEU A 7 -30.08 -6.28 14.28
C LEU A 7 -29.97 -6.72 12.81
N SER A 8 -30.92 -6.31 11.96
CA SER A 8 -30.88 -6.60 10.53
C SER A 8 -29.81 -5.77 9.80
N LEU A 9 -29.56 -4.56 10.28
CA LEU A 9 -28.52 -3.68 9.77
C LEU A 9 -27.13 -4.17 10.21
N LEU A 10 -27.01 -4.66 11.44
CA LEU A 10 -25.80 -5.32 11.93
C LEU A 10 -25.51 -6.61 11.16
N GLU A 11 -26.51 -7.47 10.94
CA GLU A 11 -26.35 -8.69 10.13
C GLU A 11 -26.01 -8.38 8.67
N ALA A 12 -26.55 -7.31 8.09
CA ALA A 12 -26.20 -6.88 6.74
C ALA A 12 -24.76 -6.35 6.65
N ILE A 13 -24.30 -5.63 7.68
CA ILE A 13 -22.91 -5.18 7.79
C ILE A 13 -21.97 -6.39 7.97
N GLU A 14 -22.27 -7.32 8.87
CA GLU A 14 -21.49 -8.54 9.06
C GLU A 14 -21.46 -9.41 7.78
N LYS A 15 -22.59 -9.57 7.08
CA LYS A 15 -22.62 -10.31 5.81
C LYS A 15 -21.88 -9.61 4.67
N SER A 16 -21.83 -8.27 4.69
CA SER A 16 -21.01 -7.51 3.75
C SER A 16 -19.52 -7.57 4.09
N GLN A 17 -19.17 -7.70 5.38
CA GLN A 17 -17.81 -7.93 5.85
C GLN A 17 -17.36 -9.39 5.68
N SER A 18 -18.28 -10.36 5.68
CA SER A 18 -17.96 -11.79 5.61
C SER A 18 -17.80 -12.34 4.19
N ALA A 19 -17.90 -11.50 3.16
CA ALA A 19 -17.66 -11.88 1.76
C ALA A 19 -16.31 -11.38 1.23
N VAL A 20 -15.37 -11.06 2.12
CA VAL A 20 -13.95 -10.99 1.74
C VAL A 20 -13.52 -12.42 1.50
N GLU A 21 -13.40 -12.81 0.23
CA GLU A 21 -12.75 -14.06 -0.16
C GLU A 21 -11.38 -14.06 0.53
N ALA A 22 -11.20 -14.96 1.51
CA ALA A 22 -9.97 -15.00 2.28
C ALA A 22 -8.78 -15.08 1.32
N LEU A 23 -7.83 -14.16 1.48
CA LEU A 23 -6.68 -14.10 0.59
C LEU A 23 -5.93 -15.44 0.66
N ASP A 24 -5.65 -16.04 -0.50
CA ASP A 24 -4.78 -17.20 -0.60
C ASP A 24 -3.57 -16.90 -1.50
N LEU A 25 -2.60 -17.81 -1.53
CA LEU A 25 -1.39 -17.65 -2.34
C LEU A 25 -1.67 -17.47 -3.84
N ARG A 26 -2.78 -18.03 -4.33
CA ARG A 26 -3.17 -17.90 -5.75
C ARG A 26 -3.72 -16.50 -6.02
N ALA A 27 -4.56 -15.97 -5.14
CA ALA A 27 -5.08 -14.62 -5.19
C ALA A 27 -3.94 -13.61 -5.07
N LEU A 28 -3.02 -13.78 -4.11
CA LEU A 28 -1.80 -12.95 -3.99
C LEU A 28 -1.06 -12.85 -5.33
N LYS A 29 -0.70 -13.99 -5.93
CA LYS A 29 0.02 -14.02 -7.21
C LYS A 29 -0.75 -13.34 -8.33
N LYS A 30 -2.08 -13.47 -8.33
CA LYS A 30 -2.94 -12.79 -9.31
C LYS A 30 -2.93 -11.28 -9.12
N HIS A 31 -3.04 -10.79 -7.88
CA HIS A 31 -2.96 -9.36 -7.56
C HIS A 31 -1.61 -8.77 -7.96
N VAL A 32 -0.50 -9.40 -7.55
CA VAL A 32 0.86 -8.97 -7.90
C VAL A 32 1.07 -8.95 -9.42
N LEU A 33 0.67 -10.02 -10.13
CA LEU A 33 0.81 -10.07 -11.59
C LEU A 33 -0.01 -8.98 -12.29
N SER A 34 -1.20 -8.69 -11.79
CA SER A 34 -2.09 -7.67 -12.34
C SER A 34 -1.52 -6.27 -12.12
N PHE A 35 -1.03 -5.97 -10.92
CA PHE A 35 -0.31 -4.74 -10.59
C PHE A 35 0.92 -4.54 -11.49
N GLU A 36 1.82 -5.52 -11.57
CA GLU A 36 3.03 -5.45 -12.40
C GLU A 36 2.71 -5.22 -13.89
N ARG A 37 1.64 -5.84 -14.39
CA ARG A 37 1.18 -5.62 -15.76
C ARG A 37 0.72 -4.17 -15.97
N ARG A 38 -0.11 -3.63 -15.06
CA ARG A 38 -0.60 -2.24 -15.17
C ARG A 38 0.50 -1.21 -14.98
N LEU A 39 1.43 -1.46 -14.07
CA LEU A 39 2.63 -0.64 -13.89
C LEU A 39 3.44 -0.57 -15.19
N LYS A 40 3.69 -1.73 -15.82
CA LYS A 40 4.40 -1.78 -17.10
C LYS A 40 3.65 -1.05 -18.22
N GLU A 41 2.33 -1.25 -18.34
CA GLU A 41 1.49 -0.56 -19.32
C GLU A 41 1.55 0.97 -19.14
N ASN A 42 1.51 1.44 -17.90
CA ASN A 42 1.66 2.86 -17.57
C ASN A 42 3.03 3.40 -17.96
N ILE A 43 4.13 2.73 -17.57
CA ILE A 43 5.50 3.12 -17.94
C ILE A 43 5.65 3.20 -19.47
N GLU A 44 5.17 2.20 -20.20
CA GLU A 44 5.20 2.17 -21.67
C GLU A 44 4.41 3.33 -22.29
N ALA A 45 3.23 3.64 -21.75
CA ALA A 45 2.40 4.75 -22.22
C ALA A 45 3.07 6.12 -21.97
N ARG A 46 3.67 6.32 -20.80
CA ARG A 46 4.41 7.55 -20.45
C ARG A 46 5.67 7.71 -21.30
N LEU A 47 6.40 6.64 -21.58
CA LEU A 47 7.55 6.66 -22.50
C LEU A 47 7.14 6.98 -23.94
N LYS A 48 5.99 6.47 -24.39
CA LYS A 48 5.48 6.71 -25.74
C LYS A 48 4.93 8.13 -25.91
N TYR A 49 4.40 8.73 -24.86
CA TYR A 49 3.72 10.03 -24.89
C TYR A 49 4.16 10.98 -23.77
N PRO A 50 5.46 11.31 -23.64
CA PRO A 50 6.04 11.94 -22.44
C PRO A 50 5.47 13.31 -22.06
N ASN A 51 4.86 14.02 -23.02
CA ASN A 51 4.27 15.35 -22.81
C ASN A 51 2.78 15.39 -23.16
N GLN A 52 2.09 14.24 -23.14
CA GLN A 52 0.66 14.16 -23.42
C GLN A 52 -0.05 13.36 -22.32
N PRO A 53 -0.31 13.97 -21.14
CA PRO A 53 -0.93 13.27 -20.01
C PRO A 53 -2.26 12.60 -20.35
N ASP A 54 -3.07 13.24 -21.20
CA ASP A 54 -4.33 12.68 -21.69
C ASP A 54 -4.17 11.32 -22.41
N ARG A 55 -2.98 10.98 -22.91
CA ARG A 55 -2.70 9.71 -23.60
C ARG A 55 -2.38 8.55 -22.67
N PHE A 56 -2.04 8.84 -21.41
CA PHE A 56 -1.71 7.81 -20.42
C PHE A 56 -2.58 7.89 -19.15
N ALA A 57 -3.50 8.86 -19.07
CA ALA A 57 -4.43 9.01 -17.95
C ALA A 57 -5.21 7.72 -17.64
N ASP A 58 -5.75 7.02 -18.65
CA ASP A 58 -6.46 5.76 -18.45
C ASP A 58 -5.56 4.69 -17.79
N SER A 59 -4.28 4.63 -18.16
CA SER A 59 -3.34 3.69 -17.55
C SER A 59 -2.96 4.07 -16.11
N GLU A 60 -3.02 5.36 -15.75
CA GLU A 60 -2.83 5.83 -14.37
C GLU A 60 -4.02 5.43 -13.49
N VAL A 61 -5.25 5.54 -14.01
CA VAL A 61 -6.46 5.07 -13.32
C VAL A 61 -6.41 3.57 -13.09
N GLU A 62 -6.02 2.80 -14.11
CA GLU A 62 -5.88 1.35 -13.97
C GLU A 62 -4.78 0.96 -12.97
N LEU A 63 -3.68 1.71 -12.90
CA LEU A 63 -2.63 1.49 -11.90
C LEU A 63 -3.10 1.82 -10.48
N HIS A 64 -3.83 2.94 -10.30
CA HIS A 64 -4.49 3.28 -9.04
C HIS A 64 -5.40 2.14 -8.55
N GLU A 65 -6.26 1.61 -9.42
CA GLU A 65 -7.15 0.50 -9.06
C GLU A 65 -6.40 -0.75 -8.58
N GLU A 66 -5.24 -1.07 -9.18
CA GLU A 66 -4.43 -2.20 -8.72
C GLU A 66 -3.75 -1.92 -7.37
N LEU A 67 -3.30 -0.69 -7.12
CA LEU A 67 -2.78 -0.29 -5.80
C LEU A 67 -3.86 -0.42 -4.71
N GLN A 68 -5.09 -0.01 -5.00
CA GLN A 68 -6.21 -0.19 -4.06
C GLN A 68 -6.50 -1.67 -3.79
N LYS A 69 -6.40 -2.54 -4.81
CA LYS A 69 -6.58 -3.99 -4.64
C LYS A 69 -5.49 -4.62 -3.76
N LEU A 70 -4.26 -4.11 -3.80
CA LEU A 70 -3.16 -4.62 -2.97
C LEU A 70 -3.37 -4.36 -1.47
N LYS A 71 -4.21 -3.40 -1.07
CA LYS A 71 -4.49 -3.12 0.36
C LYS A 71 -5.08 -4.31 1.11
N VAL A 72 -5.72 -5.26 0.42
CA VAL A 72 -6.19 -6.53 1.03
C VAL A 72 -5.06 -7.34 1.69
N LEU A 73 -3.80 -7.10 1.30
CA LEU A 73 -2.64 -7.76 1.90
C LEU A 73 -2.44 -7.37 3.36
N ALA A 74 -2.91 -6.20 3.80
CA ALA A 74 -2.83 -5.79 5.21
C ALA A 74 -3.63 -6.73 6.14
N SER A 75 -4.67 -7.40 5.62
CA SER A 75 -5.45 -8.37 6.40
C SER A 75 -4.89 -9.80 6.37
N ALA A 76 -3.78 -10.04 5.66
CA ALA A 76 -3.19 -11.37 5.53
C ALA A 76 -1.63 -11.30 5.54
N PRO A 77 -1.03 -10.79 6.64
CA PRO A 77 0.41 -10.59 6.77
C PRO A 77 1.22 -11.89 6.72
N GLU A 78 0.61 -13.07 6.92
CA GLU A 78 1.24 -14.37 6.73
C GLU A 78 1.80 -14.57 5.31
N PHE A 79 1.29 -13.81 4.33
CA PHE A 79 1.75 -13.84 2.93
C PHE A 79 2.85 -12.80 2.61
N TYR A 80 3.32 -12.00 3.56
CA TYR A 80 4.39 -11.04 3.31
C TYR A 80 5.70 -11.69 2.84
N PRO A 81 6.14 -12.85 3.35
CA PRO A 81 7.29 -13.55 2.78
C PRO A 81 7.09 -13.93 1.32
N ASP A 82 5.88 -14.35 0.93
CA ASP A 82 5.55 -14.61 -0.47
C ASP A 82 5.56 -13.33 -1.32
N LEU A 83 5.01 -12.23 -0.80
CA LEU A 83 5.04 -10.91 -1.45
C LEU A 83 6.48 -10.47 -1.76
N VAL A 84 7.37 -10.59 -0.78
CA VAL A 84 8.80 -10.28 -0.93
C VAL A 84 9.45 -11.24 -1.94
N SER A 85 9.14 -12.54 -1.89
CA SER A 85 9.67 -13.53 -2.83
C SER A 85 9.25 -13.30 -4.30
N LEU A 86 8.10 -12.66 -4.51
CA LEU A 86 7.62 -12.26 -5.84
C LEU A 86 8.31 -11.00 -6.37
N ASN A 87 9.18 -10.36 -5.57
CA ASN A 87 9.98 -9.19 -5.93
C ASN A 87 9.15 -7.98 -6.38
N VAL A 88 7.98 -7.76 -5.76
CA VAL A 88 7.09 -6.61 -6.05
C VAL A 88 7.41 -5.38 -5.21
N VAL A 89 8.10 -5.54 -4.07
CA VAL A 89 8.44 -4.43 -3.16
C VAL A 89 9.20 -3.30 -3.86
N PRO A 90 10.24 -3.56 -4.69
CA PRO A 90 10.92 -2.48 -5.42
C PRO A 90 9.95 -1.70 -6.32
N SER A 91 9.09 -2.40 -7.06
CA SER A 91 8.09 -1.80 -7.95
C SER A 91 7.10 -0.89 -7.21
N ILE A 92 6.65 -1.30 -6.01
CA ILE A 92 5.77 -0.48 -5.16
C ILE A 92 6.51 0.75 -4.65
N VAL A 93 7.73 0.56 -4.14
CA VAL A 93 8.53 1.62 -3.52
C VAL A 93 8.95 2.68 -4.55
N ASP A 94 9.32 2.28 -5.76
CA ASP A 94 9.69 3.20 -6.85
C ASP A 94 8.54 4.15 -7.23
N LEU A 95 7.29 3.75 -7.03
CA LEU A 95 6.11 4.60 -7.30
C LEU A 95 5.97 5.77 -6.32
N LEU A 96 6.71 5.82 -5.21
CA LEU A 96 6.79 7.03 -4.38
C LEU A 96 7.36 8.24 -5.15
N ASN A 97 8.19 7.98 -6.17
CA ASN A 97 8.73 8.99 -7.07
C ASN A 97 7.86 9.26 -8.30
N HIS A 98 6.67 8.66 -8.40
CA HIS A 98 5.82 8.80 -9.57
C HIS A 98 5.40 10.26 -9.79
N ASP A 99 5.48 10.77 -11.02
CA ASP A 99 5.22 12.19 -11.34
C ASP A 99 3.79 12.63 -10.99
N ASN A 100 2.80 11.76 -11.23
CA ASN A 100 1.44 11.95 -10.73
C ASN A 100 1.44 11.68 -9.21
N THR A 101 1.18 12.74 -8.43
CA THR A 101 1.17 12.69 -6.97
C THR A 101 0.08 11.81 -6.39
N ASP A 102 -1.03 11.60 -7.10
CA ASP A 102 -2.13 10.76 -6.62
C ASP A 102 -1.69 9.31 -6.49
N ILE A 103 -0.90 8.82 -7.45
CA ILE A 103 -0.28 7.48 -7.39
C ILE A 103 0.71 7.38 -6.24
N ALA A 104 1.51 8.43 -5.99
CA ALA A 104 2.42 8.44 -4.85
C ALA A 104 1.65 8.43 -3.51
N ILE A 105 0.50 9.10 -3.44
CA ILE A 105 -0.41 9.06 -2.28
C ILE A 105 -0.97 7.65 -2.07
N ASP A 106 -1.40 6.97 -3.13
CA ASP A 106 -1.89 5.59 -3.05
C ASP A 106 -0.84 4.64 -2.47
N VAL A 107 0.42 4.80 -2.88
CA VAL A 107 1.54 4.01 -2.36
C VAL A 107 1.77 4.29 -0.87
N VAL A 108 1.72 5.56 -0.45
CA VAL A 108 1.84 5.91 0.98
C VAL A 108 0.73 5.24 1.79
N GLN A 109 -0.52 5.28 1.31
CA GLN A 109 -1.63 4.61 1.99
C GLN A 109 -1.44 3.10 2.04
N LEU A 110 -1.02 2.47 0.93
CA LEU A 110 -0.71 1.04 0.90
C LEU A 110 0.39 0.69 1.92
N LEU A 111 1.49 1.43 1.94
CA LEU A 111 2.58 1.20 2.90
C LEU A 111 2.12 1.42 4.33
N GLN A 112 1.26 2.42 4.60
CA GLN A 112 0.66 2.63 5.91
C GLN A 112 -0.20 1.44 6.34
N ASP A 113 -1.04 0.90 5.47
CA ASP A 113 -1.87 -0.26 5.76
C ASP A 113 -1.02 -1.51 6.04
N LEU A 114 0.02 -1.75 5.22
CA LEU A 114 0.92 -2.91 5.36
C LEU A 114 1.84 -2.83 6.58
N THR A 115 2.06 -1.64 7.12
CA THR A 115 2.97 -1.39 8.25
C THR A 115 2.23 -0.92 9.49
N ASN A 116 0.91 -1.10 9.57
CA ASN A 116 0.13 -0.72 10.74
C ASN A 116 0.65 -1.44 12.01
N GLU A 117 0.68 -0.75 13.15
CA GLU A 117 1.16 -1.27 14.45
C GLU A 117 0.49 -2.61 14.81
N ASP A 118 -0.84 -2.73 14.64
CA ASP A 118 -1.57 -3.97 14.90
C ASP A 118 -1.07 -5.15 14.03
N VAL A 119 -0.72 -4.86 12.77
CA VAL A 119 -0.19 -5.87 11.83
C VAL A 119 1.23 -6.29 12.22
N LEU A 120 2.06 -5.33 12.61
CA LEU A 120 3.46 -5.55 12.94
C LEU A 120 3.65 -6.27 14.28
N ASP A 121 2.75 -6.07 15.24
CA ASP A 121 2.84 -6.69 16.58
C ASP A 121 2.33 -8.14 16.57
N ASP A 122 1.26 -8.44 15.85
CA ASP A 122 0.66 -9.78 15.82
C ASP A 122 1.42 -10.79 14.93
N ASN A 123 2.26 -10.32 14.00
CA ASN A 123 2.87 -11.14 12.94
C ASN A 123 4.39 -10.93 12.81
N ASP A 124 5.08 -10.96 13.95
CA ASP A 124 6.49 -10.59 14.12
C ASP A 124 7.43 -11.04 12.98
N ASP A 125 7.45 -12.34 12.65
CA ASP A 125 8.37 -12.91 11.65
C ASP A 125 8.03 -12.45 10.22
N SER A 126 6.76 -12.54 9.82
CA SER A 126 6.33 -12.17 8.47
C SER A 126 6.41 -10.66 8.23
N ALA A 127 6.01 -9.88 9.22
CA ALA A 127 6.13 -8.42 9.24
C ALA A 127 7.59 -7.98 9.09
N ARG A 128 8.51 -8.65 9.79
CA ARG A 128 9.95 -8.38 9.70
C ARG A 128 10.48 -8.54 8.29
N VAL A 129 10.09 -9.62 7.59
CA VAL A 129 10.54 -9.87 6.22
C VAL A 129 10.13 -8.74 5.27
N LEU A 130 8.91 -8.19 5.43
CA LEU A 130 8.47 -7.04 4.65
C LEU A 130 9.24 -5.76 5.01
N VAL A 131 9.40 -5.46 6.30
CA VAL A 131 10.10 -4.25 6.75
C VAL A 131 11.57 -4.26 6.32
N ASP A 132 12.25 -5.40 6.42
CA ASP A 132 13.63 -5.57 5.94
C ASP A 132 13.69 -5.30 4.42
N ALA A 133 12.77 -5.87 3.64
CA ALA A 133 12.70 -5.62 2.19
C ALA A 133 12.42 -4.13 1.86
N LEU A 134 11.56 -3.45 2.62
CA LEU A 134 11.29 -2.01 2.44
C LEU A 134 12.54 -1.16 2.71
N VAL A 135 13.28 -1.47 3.77
CA VAL A 135 14.53 -0.79 4.12
C VAL A 135 15.60 -1.02 3.04
N GLU A 136 15.76 -2.26 2.58
CA GLU A 136 16.71 -2.62 1.51
C GLU A 136 16.41 -1.90 0.19
N ASN A 137 15.13 -1.59 -0.07
CA ASN A 137 14.69 -0.84 -1.25
C ASN A 137 14.61 0.67 -1.02
N SER A 138 15.26 1.20 0.03
CA SER A 138 15.34 2.65 0.30
C SER A 138 13.98 3.32 0.52
N ALA A 139 12.96 2.59 0.98
CA ALA A 139 11.61 3.12 1.15
C ALA A 139 11.58 4.34 2.08
N LEU A 140 12.36 4.33 3.17
CA LEU A 140 12.44 5.46 4.11
C LEU A 140 12.95 6.75 3.44
N GLU A 141 13.98 6.64 2.60
CA GLU A 141 14.52 7.79 1.87
C GLU A 141 13.48 8.33 0.88
N LEU A 142 12.82 7.45 0.13
CA LEU A 142 11.83 7.81 -0.87
C LEU A 142 10.56 8.43 -0.25
N LEU A 143 10.13 7.91 0.91
CA LEU A 143 9.04 8.50 1.69
C LEU A 143 9.38 9.95 2.11
N VAL A 144 10.59 10.18 2.61
CA VAL A 144 11.05 11.53 3.00
C VAL A 144 11.17 12.45 1.80
N GLN A 145 11.69 11.97 0.65
CA GLN A 145 11.74 12.75 -0.58
C GLN A 145 10.33 13.13 -1.06
N ASN A 146 9.38 12.22 -0.96
CA ASN A 146 7.99 12.46 -1.36
C ASN A 146 7.29 13.52 -0.50
N LEU A 147 7.62 13.66 0.79
CA LEU A 147 7.08 14.71 1.67
C LEU A 147 7.24 16.12 1.10
N HIS A 148 8.34 16.40 0.41
CA HIS A 148 8.56 17.71 -0.21
C HIS A 148 7.55 18.04 -1.32
N ARG A 149 7.00 17.01 -1.98
CA ARG A 149 6.01 17.14 -3.06
C ARG A 149 4.58 17.24 -2.53
N LEU A 150 4.34 16.75 -1.31
CA LEU A 150 3.04 16.75 -0.64
C LEU A 150 2.76 18.04 0.16
N ASN A 151 3.70 18.99 0.19
CA ASN A 151 3.57 20.22 0.96
C ASN A 151 2.69 21.26 0.25
N ASP A 152 1.37 21.13 0.41
CA ASP A 152 0.34 22.06 -0.09
C ASP A 152 -0.85 22.12 0.88
N SER A 153 -1.78 23.06 0.71
CA SER A 153 -3.01 23.17 1.52
C SER A 153 -4.09 22.14 1.13
N ASP A 154 -3.73 21.12 0.36
CA ASP A 154 -4.64 20.09 -0.12
C ASP A 154 -4.91 19.02 0.95
N PRO A 155 -6.18 18.67 1.25
CA PRO A 155 -6.52 17.69 2.29
C PRO A 155 -5.93 16.29 2.07
N ASP A 156 -5.91 15.80 0.82
CA ASP A 156 -5.45 14.45 0.50
C ASP A 156 -3.93 14.36 0.62
N LYS A 157 -3.22 15.42 0.20
CA LYS A 157 -1.77 15.53 0.42
C LYS A 157 -1.43 15.64 1.91
N ASN A 158 -2.21 16.38 2.69
CA ASN A 158 -2.03 16.44 4.15
C ASN A 158 -2.22 15.07 4.80
N ALA A 159 -3.24 14.31 4.40
CA ALA A 159 -3.44 12.94 4.85
C ALA A 159 -2.25 12.05 4.50
N ALA A 160 -1.69 12.20 3.29
CA ALA A 160 -0.49 11.48 2.87
C ALA A 160 0.78 11.89 3.65
N VAL A 161 0.91 13.14 4.08
CA VAL A 161 1.99 13.55 5.00
C VAL A 161 1.87 12.78 6.32
N TYR A 162 0.68 12.74 6.92
CA TYR A 162 0.46 11.96 8.14
C TYR A 162 0.71 10.47 7.94
N GLY A 163 0.22 9.90 6.82
CA GLY A 163 0.45 8.50 6.47
C GLY A 163 1.94 8.18 6.33
N THR A 164 2.70 9.07 5.68
CA THR A 164 4.16 8.94 5.54
C THR A 164 4.85 8.93 6.90
N LEU A 165 4.50 9.86 7.79
CA LEU A 165 5.09 9.91 9.14
C LEU A 165 4.72 8.66 9.96
N ALA A 166 3.50 8.15 9.82
CA ALA A 166 3.06 6.93 10.48
C ALA A 166 3.83 5.70 9.98
N THR A 167 3.96 5.52 8.66
CA THR A 167 4.77 4.43 8.07
C THR A 167 6.22 4.48 8.55
N VAL A 168 6.84 5.67 8.56
CA VAL A 168 8.21 5.85 9.05
C VAL A 168 8.32 5.49 10.53
N ASP A 169 7.39 5.96 11.38
CA ASP A 169 7.39 5.63 12.81
C ASP A 169 7.27 4.12 13.04
N ASN A 170 6.32 3.47 12.36
CA ASN A 170 6.08 2.04 12.48
C ASN A 170 7.30 1.22 12.06
N MET A 171 7.93 1.56 10.92
CA MET A 171 9.17 0.91 10.47
C MET A 171 10.33 1.13 11.46
N LEU A 172 10.48 2.34 12.01
CA LEU A 172 11.54 2.63 12.98
C LEU A 172 11.34 1.92 14.32
N ARG A 173 10.11 1.86 14.84
CA ARG A 173 9.78 1.11 16.06
C ARG A 173 10.12 -0.36 15.90
N ARG A 174 9.74 -0.95 14.77
CA ARG A 174 10.06 -2.33 14.43
C ARG A 174 11.57 -2.54 14.37
N PHE A 175 12.30 -1.65 13.71
CA PHE A 175 13.76 -1.70 13.64
C PHE A 175 14.41 -1.63 15.03
N LEU A 176 13.91 -0.76 15.91
CA LEU A 176 14.42 -0.61 17.28
C LEU A 176 14.09 -1.81 18.17
N ALA A 177 12.93 -2.46 17.98
CA ALA A 177 12.57 -3.69 18.69
C ALA A 177 13.60 -4.81 18.45
N ILE A 178 14.20 -4.89 17.26
CA ILE A 178 15.23 -5.88 16.90
C ILE A 178 16.51 -5.72 17.76
N PHE A 179 16.86 -4.50 18.18
CA PHE A 179 18.07 -4.27 18.98
C PHE A 179 17.87 -4.51 20.49
N HIS A 180 16.62 -4.59 20.95
CA HIS A 180 16.28 -4.70 22.37
C HIS A 180 15.69 -6.06 22.76
N GLY A 181 15.46 -6.96 21.80
CA GLY A 181 15.11 -8.38 22.00
C GLY A 181 16.31 -9.30 21.88
#